data_AF-A0A849ITN7-F1
#
_entry.id   AF-A0A849ITN7-F1
#
_cell.length_a   1.000
_cell.length_b   1.000
_cell.length_c   1.000
_cell.angle_alpha   90.00
_cell.angle_beta   90.00
_cell.angle_gamma   90.00
#
_symmetry.space_group_name_H-M   'P 1'
#
loop_
_entity.id
_entity.type
_entity.pdbx_description
1 polymer ?
#
loop_
_entity_poly.entity_id
_entity_poly.type
_entity_poly.pdbx_seq_one_letter_code
_entity_poly.pdbx_strand_id
1 'polypeptide(L)' 'PIPAVPSGQTSVSVDYKFRIDKPGRYLWICAAPCGSGATGNGGAMGAAGWMRGYITVT' A
#
# COMPACT_ATOMS: atom_id res chain seq x y z
N PRO A 1 9.27 4.26 -4.37
CA PRO A 1 9.20 4.93 -3.06
C PRO A 1 7.92 5.75 -2.97
N ILE A 2 7.21 5.70 -1.84
CA ILE A 2 6.05 6.58 -1.60
C ILE A 2 6.60 7.99 -1.35
N PRO A 3 6.17 9.03 -2.08
CA PRO A 3 6.65 10.39 -1.87
C PRO A 3 6.21 10.92 -0.50
N ALA A 4 7.05 11.76 0.11
CA ALA A 4 6.66 12.48 1.31
C ALA A 4 5.53 13.48 1.00
N VAL A 5 4.64 13.69 1.97
CA VAL A 5 3.60 14.71 1.86
C VAL A 5 4.26 16.10 1.83
N PRO A 6 3.94 16.98 0.88
CA PRO A 6 4.49 18.34 0.83
C PRO A 6 4.18 19.14 2.09
N SER A 7 5.07 20.08 2.45
CA SER A 7 4.86 20.96 3.60
C SER A 7 3.54 21.73 3.47
N GLY A 8 2.75 21.74 4.54
CA GLY A 8 1.43 22.37 4.57
C GLY A 8 0.27 21.50 4.06
N GLN A 9 0.53 20.25 3.65
CA GLN A 9 -0.50 19.30 3.23
C GLN A 9 -0.64 18.14 4.22
N THR A 10 -1.81 17.50 4.24
CA THR A 10 -2.10 16.31 5.05
C THR A 10 -2.16 15.02 4.23
N SER A 11 -2.20 15.12 2.91
CA SER A 11 -2.22 13.99 1.99
C SER A 11 -1.49 14.32 0.69
N VAL A 12 -1.03 13.27 -0.01
CA VAL A 12 -0.50 13.35 -1.37
C VAL A 12 -1.13 12.22 -2.19
N SER A 13 -1.62 12.54 -3.38
CA SER A 13 -2.12 11.55 -4.33
C SER A 13 -1.00 11.14 -5.28
N VAL A 14 -0.89 9.83 -5.55
CA VAL A 14 0.12 9.27 -6.45
C VAL A 14 -0.57 8.50 -7.55
N ASP A 15 -0.41 8.96 -8.79
CA ASP A 15 -0.87 8.23 -9.96
C ASP A 15 0.23 7.28 -10.45
N TYR A 16 -0.08 5.99 -10.50
CA TYR A 16 0.83 4.96 -10.99
C TYR A 16 0.10 4.01 -11.95
N LYS A 17 0.81 3.57 -12.98
CA LYS A 17 0.33 2.58 -13.94
C LYS A 17 1.38 1.48 -14.09
N PHE A 18 0.91 0.24 -14.06
CA PHE A 18 1.71 -0.93 -14.33
C PHE A 18 0.89 -1.93 -15.14
N ARG A 19 1.59 -2.80 -15.85
CA ARG A 19 1.00 -3.87 -16.64
C ARG A 19 1.21 -5.21 -15.94
N ILE A 20 0.17 -6.02 -15.91
CA ILE A 20 0.22 -7.40 -15.41
C ILE A 20 0.09 -8.31 -16.62
N ASP A 21 1.17 -8.98 -17.00
CA ASP A 21 1.23 -9.79 -18.23
C ASP A 21 0.75 -11.24 -18.04
N LYS A 22 0.54 -11.67 -16.79
CA LYS A 22 0.13 -13.04 -16.47
C LYS A 22 -1.07 -13.01 -15.52
N PRO A 23 -2.09 -13.85 -15.73
CA PRO A 23 -3.11 -14.08 -14.73
C PRO A 23 -2.49 -14.57 -13.41
N GLY A 24 -3.08 -14.17 -12.30
CA GLY A 24 -2.54 -14.50 -10.98
C GLY A 24 -3.11 -13.68 -9.85
N ARG A 25 -2.69 -14.04 -8.63
CA ARG A 25 -3.06 -13.37 -7.40
C ARG A 25 -1.86 -12.63 -6.83
N TYR A 26 -1.93 -11.30 -6.84
CA TYR A 26 -0.84 -10.41 -6.47
C TYR A 26 -1.10 -9.81 -5.10
N LEU A 27 -0.15 -9.93 -4.18
CA LEU A 27 -0.21 -9.25 -2.89
C LEU A 27 0.00 -7.75 -3.09
N TRP A 28 -0.92 -6.94 -2.56
CA TRP A 28 -0.71 -5.51 -2.38
C TRP A 28 -0.53 -5.21 -0.90
N ILE A 29 0.45 -4.35 -0.58
CA ILE A 29 0.70 -3.84 0.77
C ILE A 29 0.95 -2.33 0.71
N CYS A 30 0.48 -1.62 1.74
CA CYS A 30 0.98 -0.30 2.07
C CYS A 30 2.41 -0.46 2.62
N ALA A 31 3.37 0.22 2.01
CA ALA A 31 4.78 0.18 2.41
C ALA A 31 5.21 1.45 3.17
N ALA A 32 4.25 2.25 3.64
CA ALA A 32 4.49 3.41 4.51
C ALA A 32 4.13 3.01 5.95
N PRO A 33 5.11 2.70 6.83
CA PRO A 33 4.82 2.24 8.18
C PRO A 33 4.11 3.33 8.99
N CYS A 34 2.82 3.12 9.24
CA CYS A 34 1.96 4.02 10.02
C CYS A 34 1.01 3.27 10.97
N GLY A 35 1.22 1.96 11.13
CA GLY A 35 0.48 1.10 12.03
C GLY A 35 1.16 0.92 13.39
N SER A 36 0.85 -0.19 14.06
CA SER A 36 1.39 -0.51 15.40
C SER A 36 2.65 -1.39 15.35
N GLY A 37 3.30 -1.54 16.51
CA GLY A 37 4.48 -2.40 16.69
C GLY A 37 5.79 -1.75 16.24
N ALA A 38 6.92 -2.42 16.57
CA ALA A 38 8.26 -1.86 16.36
C ALA A 38 8.60 -1.54 14.90
N THR A 39 7.94 -2.20 13.95
CA THR A 39 8.13 -1.97 12.51
C THR A 39 7.08 -1.05 11.91
N GLY A 40 6.08 -0.60 12.69
CA GLY A 40 4.95 0.19 12.19
C GLY A 40 4.05 -0.54 11.19
N ASN A 41 4.17 -1.87 11.08
CA ASN A 41 3.42 -2.69 10.13
C ASN A 41 2.29 -3.51 10.78
N GLY A 42 2.05 -3.34 12.08
CA GLY A 42 0.95 -3.98 12.80
C GLY A 42 -0.40 -3.28 12.61
N GLY A 43 -1.47 -3.89 13.11
CA GLY A 43 -2.82 -3.35 13.03
C GLY A 43 -3.34 -3.31 11.58
N ALA A 44 -3.91 -2.17 11.16
CA ALA A 44 -4.49 -1.99 9.83
C ALA A 44 -3.51 -2.27 8.68
N MET A 45 -2.21 -2.02 8.91
CA MET A 45 -1.11 -2.32 7.97
C MET A 45 -0.95 -3.82 7.68
N GLY A 46 -1.26 -4.68 8.66
CA GLY A 46 -1.17 -6.13 8.52
C GLY A 46 -2.47 -6.81 8.10
N ALA A 47 -3.60 -6.09 8.15
CA ALA A 47 -4.94 -6.62 7.96
C ALA A 47 -5.38 -6.60 6.49
N ALA A 48 -5.82 -7.75 5.97
CA ALA A 48 -6.41 -7.81 4.63
C ALA A 48 -7.70 -6.99 4.55
N GLY A 49 -7.88 -6.22 3.48
CA GLY A 49 -9.02 -5.33 3.27
C GLY A 49 -8.81 -3.91 3.81
N TRP A 50 -7.67 -3.65 4.46
CA TRP A 50 -7.25 -2.32 4.91
C TRP A 50 -6.07 -1.85 4.06
N MET A 51 -4.87 -1.86 4.65
CA MET A 51 -3.63 -1.43 4.03
C MET A 51 -2.84 -2.63 3.46
N ARG A 52 -3.52 -3.77 3.29
CA ARG A 52 -3.00 -4.98 2.66
C ARG A 52 -4.15 -5.69 1.96
N GLY A 53 -3.85 -6.38 0.87
CA GLY A 53 -4.87 -7.12 0.12
C GLY A 53 -4.30 -7.94 -1.01
N TYR A 54 -5.20 -8.44 -1.86
CA TYR A 54 -4.82 -9.15 -3.07
C TYR A 54 -5.55 -8.55 -4.27
N ILE A 55 -4.82 -8.42 -5.37
CA ILE A 55 -5.35 -8.09 -6.68
C ILE A 55 -5.37 -9.38 -7.49
N THR A 56 -6.55 -9.78 -7.95
CA THR A 56 -6.71 -10.95 -8.82
C THR A 56 -6.81 -10.48 -10.26
N VAL A 57 -5.97 -11.03 -11.13
CA VAL A 57 -6.01 -10.83 -12.58
C VAL A 57 -6.34 -12.17 -13.23
N THR A 58 -7.37 -12.15 -14.07
CA THR A 58 -7.91 -13.31 -14.80
C THR A 58 -7.63 -13.19 -16.28
#